data_AF-A0A2I0PVM2-F1
#
_entry.id   AF-A0A2I0PVM2-F1
#
_cell.length_a   1.000
_cell.length_b   1.000
_cell.length_c   1.000
_cell.angle_alpha   90.00
_cell.angle_beta   90.00
_cell.angle_gamma   90.00
#
_symmetry.space_group_name_H-M   'P 1'
#
loop_
_entity.id
_entity.type
_entity.pdbx_description
1 polymer ?
#
loop_
_entity_poly.entity_id
_entity_poly.type
_entity_poly.pdbx_seq_one_letter_code
_entity_poly.pdbx_strand_id
1 'polypeptide(L)'
;MEQFLNDYIKRLRTELDDIPDTTAHEIASAFLAFRFGLYANAARECSHAIGLLGAGANPAHSGAYAALKKALAIVLANAEDLDNSKVTADMARQFDEQERRYIAITLAPDTVEDPGTLELDNALVLVYVAALIASPEDEGAMGEHRKYIVRLLAGYKKALGIK
;
A
#
# COMPACT_ATOMS: atom_id res chain seq x y z
N MET A 1 -18.06 -1.46 2.11
CA MET A 1 -16.59 -1.33 2.07
C MET A 1 -15.86 -2.51 2.69
N GLU A 2 -16.37 -3.14 3.76
CA GLU A 2 -15.74 -4.37 4.25
C GLU A 2 -15.68 -5.48 3.20
N GLN A 3 -16.78 -5.75 2.51
CA GLN A 3 -16.79 -6.74 1.43
C GLN A 3 -15.82 -6.37 0.31
N PHE A 4 -15.79 -5.09 -0.09
CA PHE A 4 -14.84 -4.58 -1.09
C PHE A 4 -13.38 -4.86 -0.70
N LEU A 5 -13.00 -4.58 0.56
CA LEU A 5 -11.65 -4.89 1.06
C LEU A 5 -11.39 -6.41 1.06
N ASN A 6 -12.37 -7.22 1.46
CA ASN A 6 -12.23 -8.68 1.45
C ASN A 6 -12.01 -9.22 0.03
N ASP A 7 -12.76 -8.71 -0.96
CA ASP A 7 -12.63 -9.10 -2.37
C ASP A 7 -11.26 -8.68 -2.92
N TYR A 8 -10.78 -7.49 -2.55
CA TYR A 8 -9.46 -7.01 -2.91
C TYR A 8 -8.33 -7.86 -2.30
N ILE A 9 -8.41 -8.20 -1.01
CA ILE A 9 -7.46 -9.11 -0.34
C ILE A 9 -7.46 -10.48 -1.03
N LYS A 10 -8.65 -11.03 -1.33
CA LYS A 10 -8.78 -12.33 -1.99
C LYS A 10 -8.11 -12.35 -3.36
N ARG A 11 -8.25 -11.26 -4.12
CA ARG A 11 -7.64 -11.11 -5.45
C ARG A 11 -6.12 -11.10 -5.38
N LEU A 12 -5.53 -10.38 -4.43
CA LEU A 12 -4.07 -10.26 -4.32
C LEU A 12 -3.41 -11.42 -3.58
N ARG A 13 -4.16 -12.22 -2.82
CA ARG A 13 -3.61 -13.32 -2.01
C ARG A 13 -2.74 -14.27 -2.83
N THR A 14 -3.18 -14.66 -4.02
CA THR A 14 -2.43 -15.59 -4.87
C THR A 14 -1.22 -14.97 -5.55
N GLU A 15 -1.07 -13.65 -5.53
CA GLU A 15 0.03 -12.94 -6.19
C GLU A 15 1.10 -12.44 -5.21
N LEU A 16 0.82 -12.53 -3.90
CA LEU A 16 1.66 -12.00 -2.82
C LEU A 16 1.92 -13.03 -1.71
N ASP A 17 1.47 -14.28 -1.86
CA ASP A 17 1.65 -15.35 -0.86
C ASP A 17 3.07 -15.92 -0.81
N ASP A 18 3.91 -15.62 -1.81
CA ASP A 18 5.30 -16.05 -1.89
C ASP A 18 6.30 -15.03 -1.35
N ILE A 19 5.83 -13.92 -0.74
CA ILE A 19 6.70 -12.96 -0.07
C ILE A 19 7.31 -13.63 1.18
N PRO A 20 8.65 -13.63 1.34
CA PRO A 20 9.28 -14.20 2.52
C PRO A 20 8.85 -13.49 3.81
N ASP A 21 8.63 -14.25 4.89
CA ASP A 21 8.19 -13.74 6.20
C ASP A 21 9.02 -12.55 6.70
N THR A 22 10.35 -12.62 6.54
CA THR A 22 11.27 -11.53 6.92
C THR A 22 10.98 -10.24 6.16
N THR A 23 10.66 -10.34 4.87
CA THR A 23 10.29 -9.17 4.05
C THR A 23 8.90 -8.69 4.41
N ALA A 24 7.96 -9.62 4.68
CA ALA A 24 6.60 -9.29 5.06
C ALA A 24 6.53 -8.51 6.38
N HIS A 25 7.37 -8.86 7.36
CA HIS A 25 7.49 -8.13 8.62
C HIS A 25 7.95 -6.68 8.43
N GLU A 26 8.90 -6.44 7.54
CA GLU A 26 9.39 -5.10 7.22
C GLU A 26 8.31 -4.25 6.52
N ILE A 27 7.51 -4.88 5.65
CA ILE A 27 6.33 -4.25 5.02
C ILE A 27 5.29 -3.86 6.09
N ALA A 28 5.01 -4.75 7.06
CA ALA A 28 4.11 -4.47 8.17
C ALA A 28 4.63 -3.31 9.03
N SER A 29 5.91 -3.34 9.39
CA SER A 29 6.59 -2.31 10.18
C SER A 29 6.54 -0.94 9.50
N ALA A 30 6.75 -0.89 8.19
CA ALA A 30 6.62 0.33 7.39
C ALA A 30 5.20 0.94 7.47
N PHE A 31 4.17 0.10 7.28
CA PHE A 31 2.77 0.53 7.40
C PHE A 31 2.46 1.07 8.80
N LEU A 32 2.84 0.33 9.84
CA LEU A 32 2.56 0.69 11.23
C LEU A 32 3.27 1.98 11.62
N ALA A 33 4.55 2.12 11.28
CA ALA A 33 5.33 3.33 11.55
C ALA A 33 4.69 4.57 10.90
N PHE A 34 4.30 4.46 9.61
CA PHE A 34 3.62 5.56 8.92
C PHE A 34 2.28 5.89 9.60
N ARG A 35 1.51 4.85 9.92
CA ARG A 35 0.19 5.00 10.55
C ARG A 35 0.27 5.66 11.92
N PHE A 36 1.33 5.43 12.68
CA PHE A 36 1.56 6.07 13.99
C PHE A 36 2.24 7.44 13.90
N GLY A 37 2.53 7.94 12.70
CA GLY A 37 3.20 9.24 12.50
C GLY A 37 4.69 9.22 12.84
N LEU A 38 5.29 8.02 12.90
CA LEU A 38 6.73 7.85 13.13
C LEU A 38 7.46 7.93 11.77
N TYR A 39 7.43 9.10 11.14
CA TYR A 39 7.79 9.24 9.72
C TYR A 39 9.24 8.90 9.40
N ALA A 40 10.21 9.32 10.23
CA ALA A 40 11.60 8.88 10.08
C ALA A 40 11.76 7.35 10.12
N ASN A 41 11.00 6.66 10.99
CA ASN A 41 11.00 5.20 11.05
C ASN A 41 10.33 4.61 9.80
N ALA A 42 9.17 5.15 9.39
CA ALA A 42 8.47 4.69 8.20
C ALA A 42 9.35 4.78 6.95
N ALA A 43 10.10 5.87 6.79
CA ALA A 43 11.06 6.02 5.69
C ALA A 43 12.15 4.94 5.74
N ARG A 44 12.73 4.68 6.92
CA ARG A 44 13.74 3.62 7.10
C ARG A 44 13.18 2.24 6.74
N GLU A 45 12.01 1.87 7.27
CA GLU A 45 11.40 0.56 7.01
C GLU A 45 10.97 0.41 5.54
N CYS A 46 10.41 1.45 4.92
CA CYS A 46 10.11 1.42 3.49
C CYS A 46 11.36 1.18 2.65
N SER A 47 12.46 1.91 2.94
CA SER A 47 13.73 1.74 2.23
C SER A 47 14.27 0.30 2.38
N HIS A 48 14.20 -0.25 3.59
CA HIS A 48 14.63 -1.62 3.86
C HIS A 48 13.77 -2.65 3.14
N ALA A 49 12.44 -2.56 3.24
CA ALA A 49 11.49 -3.44 2.55
C ALA A 49 11.68 -3.40 1.03
N ILE A 50 11.91 -2.22 0.43
CA ILE A 50 12.21 -2.06 -1.00
C ILE A 50 13.50 -2.79 -1.40
N GLY A 51 14.52 -2.77 -0.54
CA GLY A 51 15.79 -3.47 -0.75
C GLY A 51 15.65 -4.98 -0.68
N LEU A 52 14.78 -5.48 0.20
CA LEU A 52 14.48 -6.91 0.37
C LEU A 52 13.51 -7.46 -0.71
N LEU A 53 12.62 -6.61 -1.24
CA LEU A 53 11.74 -6.97 -2.34
C LEU A 53 12.55 -7.20 -3.63
N GLY A 54 12.87 -8.48 -3.85
CA GLY A 54 13.38 -9.01 -5.11
C GLY A 54 12.30 -9.06 -6.20
N ALA A 55 12.56 -9.82 -7.27
CA ALA A 55 11.62 -9.99 -8.39
C ALA A 55 10.44 -10.96 -8.10
N GLY A 56 10.32 -11.44 -6.86
CA GLY A 56 9.49 -12.59 -6.50
C GLY A 56 10.13 -13.92 -6.90
N ALA A 57 9.73 -15.01 -6.25
CA ALA A 57 10.18 -16.35 -6.63
C ALA A 57 9.44 -16.83 -7.89
N ASN A 58 8.18 -16.41 -8.04
CA ASN A 58 7.36 -16.69 -9.20
C ASN A 58 7.37 -15.52 -10.21
N PRO A 59 7.86 -15.70 -11.45
CA PRO A 59 7.82 -14.66 -12.49
C PRO A 59 6.41 -14.13 -12.78
N ALA A 60 5.37 -14.93 -12.56
CA ALA A 60 3.98 -14.50 -12.72
C ALA A 60 3.57 -13.42 -11.71
N HIS A 61 4.24 -13.32 -10.56
CA HIS A 61 3.96 -12.34 -9.51
C HIS A 61 4.74 -11.02 -9.70
N SER A 62 5.62 -10.95 -10.70
CA SER A 62 6.51 -9.80 -10.94
C SER A 62 5.76 -8.46 -11.03
N GLY A 63 4.55 -8.44 -11.61
CA GLY A 63 3.73 -7.23 -11.66
C GLY A 63 3.22 -6.78 -10.28
N ALA A 64 2.77 -7.71 -9.44
CA ALA A 64 2.30 -7.40 -8.09
C ALA A 64 3.47 -6.92 -7.20
N TYR A 65 4.65 -7.51 -7.35
CA TYR A 65 5.87 -7.07 -6.66
C TYR A 65 6.33 -5.70 -7.12
N ALA A 66 6.24 -5.40 -8.42
CA ALA A 66 6.54 -4.06 -8.95
C ALA A 66 5.59 -3.01 -8.37
N ALA A 67 4.28 -3.29 -8.36
CA ALA A 67 3.28 -2.40 -7.75
C ALA A 67 3.50 -2.23 -6.24
N LEU A 68 3.84 -3.29 -5.50
CA LEU A 68 4.14 -3.19 -4.07
C LEU A 68 5.40 -2.37 -3.81
N LYS A 69 6.45 -2.55 -4.63
CA LYS A 69 7.67 -1.73 -4.55
C LYS A 69 7.38 -0.26 -4.83
N LYS A 70 6.51 0.03 -5.81
CA LYS A 70 6.00 1.38 -6.09
C LYS A 70 5.25 1.95 -4.90
N ALA A 71 4.35 1.17 -4.29
CA ALA A 71 3.59 1.59 -3.12
C ALA A 71 4.50 1.97 -1.95
N LEU A 72 5.50 1.14 -1.64
CA LEU A 72 6.49 1.47 -0.60
C LEU A 72 7.29 2.73 -0.96
N ALA A 73 7.61 2.96 -2.23
CA ALA A 73 8.32 4.16 -2.66
C ALA A 73 7.46 5.44 -2.53
N ILE A 74 6.14 5.34 -2.75
CA ILE A 74 5.19 6.44 -2.49
C ILE A 74 5.12 6.73 -0.99
N VAL A 75 4.97 5.70 -0.16
CA VAL A 75 4.91 5.86 1.31
C VAL A 75 6.23 6.44 1.84
N LEU A 76 7.38 5.96 1.33
CA LEU A 76 8.71 6.50 1.64
C LEU A 76 8.78 8.00 1.39
N ALA A 77 8.47 8.44 0.17
CA ALA A 77 8.57 9.85 -0.20
C ALA A 77 7.64 10.74 0.66
N ASN A 78 6.42 10.27 0.94
CA ASN A 78 5.49 10.99 1.80
C ASN A 78 5.97 11.02 3.26
N ALA A 79 6.60 9.95 3.75
CA ALA A 79 7.18 9.92 5.08
C ALA A 79 8.35 10.91 5.20
N GLU A 80 9.26 10.92 4.21
CA GLU A 80 10.37 11.88 4.17
C GLU A 80 9.87 13.33 4.14
N ASP A 81 8.84 13.63 3.35
CA ASP A 81 8.27 14.97 3.30
C ASP A 81 7.63 15.36 4.64
N LEU A 82 6.82 14.48 5.23
CA LEU A 82 6.16 14.74 6.51
C LEU A 82 7.17 14.91 7.67
N ASP A 83 8.24 14.11 7.69
CA ASP A 83 9.34 14.25 8.67
C ASP A 83 10.04 15.61 8.54
N ASN A 84 10.17 16.10 7.30
CA ASN A 84 10.74 17.41 6.98
C ASN A 84 9.72 18.56 7.00
N SER A 85 8.49 18.33 7.49
CA SER A 85 7.40 19.32 7.50
C SER A 85 7.09 19.93 6.12
N LYS A 86 7.26 19.14 5.07
CA LYS A 86 6.89 19.46 3.69
C LYS A 86 5.57 18.78 3.33
N VAL A 87 4.85 19.39 2.41
CA VAL A 87 3.66 18.82 1.79
C VAL A 87 3.82 18.99 0.28
N THR A 88 4.55 18.07 -0.33
CA THR A 88 4.80 18.04 -1.77
C THR A 88 4.40 16.69 -2.33
N ALA A 89 3.35 16.65 -3.14
CA ALA A 89 3.02 15.42 -3.86
C ALA A 89 4.09 15.16 -4.94
N ASP A 90 4.96 14.17 -4.73
CA ASP A 90 5.89 13.74 -5.76
C ASP A 90 5.18 12.84 -6.79
N MET A 91 4.65 13.51 -7.81
CA MET A 91 3.94 12.89 -8.92
C MET A 91 4.85 12.05 -9.83
N ALA A 92 6.17 12.04 -9.63
CA ALA A 92 7.06 11.15 -10.38
C ALA A 92 6.96 9.68 -9.92
N ARG A 93 6.35 9.43 -8.74
CA ARG A 93 6.26 8.09 -8.13
C ARG A 93 4.87 7.45 -8.23
N GLN A 94 4.01 7.91 -9.13
CA GLN A 94 2.66 7.36 -9.30
C GLN A 94 2.65 5.94 -9.90
N PHE A 95 1.53 5.23 -9.66
CA PHE A 95 1.24 3.96 -10.31
C PHE A 95 0.98 4.15 -11.81
N ASP A 96 1.68 3.35 -12.62
CA ASP A 96 1.46 3.28 -14.06
C ASP A 96 0.27 2.39 -14.46
N GLU A 97 -0.03 2.33 -15.76
CA GLU A 97 -1.17 1.57 -16.28
C GLU A 97 -1.07 0.06 -15.99
N GLN A 98 0.13 -0.50 -15.93
CA GLN A 98 0.33 -1.90 -15.61
C GLN A 98 0.09 -2.16 -14.12
N GLU A 99 0.59 -1.26 -13.27
CA GLU A 99 0.49 -1.30 -11.82
C GLU A 99 -0.94 -1.03 -11.31
N ARG A 100 -1.74 -0.23 -12.05
CA ARG A 100 -3.15 0.08 -11.72
C ARG A 100 -4.06 -1.14 -11.62
N ARG A 101 -3.68 -2.30 -12.16
CA ARG A 101 -4.45 -3.53 -11.93
C ARG A 101 -4.32 -4.04 -10.49
N TYR A 102 -3.27 -3.67 -9.77
CA TYR A 102 -3.00 -4.16 -8.41
C TYR A 102 -3.50 -3.24 -7.31
N ILE A 103 -3.88 -1.99 -7.62
CA ILE A 103 -4.40 -1.04 -6.62
C ILE A 103 -5.89 -1.23 -6.36
N ALA A 104 -6.38 -0.62 -5.27
CA ALA A 104 -7.76 -0.77 -4.82
C ALA A 104 -8.71 0.28 -5.42
N ILE A 105 -8.26 1.53 -5.52
CA ILE A 105 -9.08 2.68 -5.89
C ILE A 105 -8.65 3.16 -7.28
N THR A 106 -9.45 2.83 -8.29
CA THR A 106 -9.26 3.29 -9.67
C THR A 106 -10.36 4.26 -10.04
N LEU A 107 -9.99 5.53 -10.22
CA LEU A 107 -10.90 6.61 -10.59
C LEU A 107 -10.47 7.21 -11.93
N ALA A 108 -11.42 7.78 -12.66
CA ALA A 108 -11.12 8.53 -13.86
C ALA A 108 -10.34 9.81 -13.49
N PRO A 109 -9.25 10.17 -14.18
CA PRO A 109 -8.38 11.29 -13.76
C PRO A 109 -9.09 12.63 -13.56
N ASP A 110 -10.14 12.88 -14.34
CA ASP A 110 -11.00 14.07 -14.28
C ASP A 110 -11.90 14.12 -13.03
N THR A 111 -12.04 13.00 -12.32
CA THR A 111 -12.83 12.89 -11.09
C THR A 111 -11.97 12.94 -9.82
N VAL A 112 -10.65 13.02 -9.96
CA VAL A 112 -9.69 13.02 -8.85
C VAL A 112 -9.42 14.45 -8.40
N GLU A 113 -9.85 14.78 -7.18
CA GLU A 113 -9.64 16.10 -6.57
C GLU A 113 -8.17 16.34 -6.21
N ASP A 114 -7.53 15.36 -5.56
CA ASP A 114 -6.12 15.37 -5.21
C ASP A 114 -5.45 14.06 -5.63
N PRO A 115 -4.73 14.05 -6.77
CA PRO A 115 -4.01 12.88 -7.25
C PRO A 115 -2.93 12.38 -6.28
N GLY A 116 -2.26 13.27 -5.55
CA GLY A 116 -1.21 12.88 -4.61
C GLY A 116 -1.78 12.09 -3.44
N THR A 117 -2.88 12.58 -2.87
CA THR A 117 -3.61 11.88 -1.80
C THR A 117 -4.13 10.52 -2.27
N LEU A 118 -4.72 10.44 -3.48
CA LEU A 118 -5.22 9.18 -4.02
C LEU A 118 -4.11 8.12 -4.18
N GLU A 119 -2.93 8.53 -4.64
CA GLU A 119 -1.79 7.63 -4.86
C GLU A 119 -1.22 7.14 -3.53
N LEU A 120 -1.11 8.02 -2.52
CA LEU A 120 -0.74 7.63 -1.16
C LEU A 120 -1.77 6.67 -0.53
N ASP A 121 -3.06 6.96 -0.66
CA ASP A 121 -4.13 6.11 -0.13
C ASP A 121 -4.12 4.71 -0.76
N ASN A 122 -3.94 4.62 -2.09
CA ASN A 122 -3.76 3.34 -2.77
C ASN A 122 -2.50 2.61 -2.29
N ALA A 123 -1.39 3.33 -2.11
CA ALA A 123 -0.15 2.75 -1.62
C ALA A 123 -0.33 2.18 -0.20
N LEU A 124 -0.95 2.92 0.72
CA LEU A 124 -1.24 2.45 2.08
C LEU A 124 -2.14 1.22 2.10
N VAL A 125 -3.17 1.19 1.25
CA VAL A 125 -4.05 0.01 1.13
C VAL A 125 -3.29 -1.20 0.59
N LEU A 126 -2.43 -1.04 -0.42
CA LEU A 126 -1.65 -2.14 -0.99
C LEU A 126 -0.60 -2.67 0.01
N VAL A 127 0.15 -1.79 0.68
CA VAL A 127 1.12 -2.17 1.71
C VAL A 127 0.44 -2.90 2.86
N TYR A 128 -0.70 -2.40 3.36
CA TYR A 128 -1.50 -3.07 4.37
C TYR A 128 -1.91 -4.49 3.96
N VAL A 129 -2.42 -4.65 2.73
CA VAL A 129 -2.90 -5.94 2.24
C VAL A 129 -1.75 -6.92 2.03
N ALA A 130 -0.62 -6.46 1.50
CA ALA A 130 0.59 -7.28 1.37
C ALA A 130 1.06 -7.79 2.74
N ALA A 131 1.18 -6.91 3.73
CA ALA A 131 1.53 -7.29 5.10
C ALA A 131 0.55 -8.30 5.71
N LEU A 132 -0.77 -8.07 5.56
CA LEU A 132 -1.80 -8.97 6.06
C LEU A 132 -1.78 -10.36 5.40
N ILE A 133 -1.42 -10.43 4.11
CA ILE A 133 -1.34 -11.71 3.37
C ILE A 133 -0.09 -12.49 3.77
N ALA A 134 1.05 -11.80 3.85
CA ALA A 134 2.36 -12.43 3.87
C ALA A 134 3.05 -12.44 5.26
N SER A 135 2.56 -11.68 6.25
CA SER A 135 3.12 -11.69 7.61
C SER A 135 2.14 -12.30 8.63
N PRO A 136 2.22 -13.62 8.88
CA PRO A 136 1.45 -14.26 9.94
C PRO A 136 1.76 -13.69 11.33
N GLU A 137 3.00 -13.30 11.58
CA GLU A 137 3.44 -12.76 12.88
C GLU A 137 2.76 -11.42 13.19
N ASP A 138 2.48 -10.62 12.15
CA ASP A 138 1.84 -9.31 12.29
C ASP A 138 0.32 -9.35 12.08
N GLU A 139 -0.29 -10.51 11.80
CA GLU A 139 -1.73 -10.62 11.47
C GLU A 139 -2.62 -9.94 12.53
N GLY A 140 -2.29 -10.12 13.81
CA GLY A 140 -3.00 -9.49 14.92
C GLY A 140 -2.93 -7.96 14.86
N ALA A 141 -1.72 -7.41 14.74
CA ALA A 141 -1.50 -5.97 14.64
C ALA A 141 -2.16 -5.38 13.39
N MET A 142 -2.02 -6.04 12.23
CA MET A 142 -2.68 -5.64 11.00
C MET A 142 -4.20 -5.67 11.14
N GLY A 143 -4.76 -6.69 11.80
CA GLY A 143 -6.19 -6.82 12.07
C GLY A 143 -6.78 -5.61 12.84
N GLU A 144 -6.03 -5.04 13.79
CA GLU A 144 -6.45 -3.85 14.54
C GLU A 144 -6.62 -2.62 13.63
N HIS A 145 -5.84 -2.53 12.56
CA HIS A 145 -5.89 -1.43 11.60
C HIS A 145 -6.90 -1.62 10.46
N ARG A 146 -7.58 -2.78 10.39
CA ARG A 146 -8.61 -3.03 9.37
C ARG A 146 -9.69 -1.95 9.33
N LYS A 147 -10.16 -1.46 10.48
CA LYS A 147 -11.18 -0.40 10.57
C LYS A 147 -10.69 0.91 9.93
N TYR A 148 -9.40 1.22 10.04
CA TYR A 148 -8.82 2.40 9.41
C TYR A 148 -8.85 2.27 7.89
N ILE A 149 -8.42 1.13 7.34
CA ILE A 149 -8.46 0.86 5.89
C ILE A 149 -9.88 0.92 5.35
N VAL A 150 -10.84 0.33 6.06
CA VAL A 150 -12.26 0.38 5.66
C VAL A 150 -12.79 1.82 5.62
N ARG A 151 -12.38 2.68 6.57
CA ARG A 151 -12.77 4.10 6.60
C ARG A 151 -12.13 4.89 5.46
N LEU A 152 -10.84 4.67 5.20
CA LEU A 152 -10.14 5.26 4.06
C LEU A 152 -10.87 4.92 2.75
N LEU A 153 -11.13 3.63 2.50
CA LEU A 153 -11.87 3.18 1.32
C LEU A 153 -13.30 3.74 1.27
N ALA A 154 -13.95 3.94 2.42
CA ALA A 154 -15.29 4.54 2.47
C ALA A 154 -15.32 6.00 1.98
N GLY A 155 -14.22 6.74 2.10
CA GLY A 155 -14.08 8.07 1.51
C GLY A 155 -14.32 8.07 -0.02
N TYR A 156 -13.93 6.99 -0.69
CA TYR A 156 -14.05 6.83 -2.14
C TYR A 156 -15.32 6.11 -2.59
N LYS A 157 -16.16 5.64 -1.66
CA LYS A 157 -17.34 4.80 -1.97
C LYS A 157 -18.22 5.40 -3.07
N LYS A 158 -18.51 6.71 -2.97
CA LYS A 158 -19.35 7.44 -3.94
C LYS A 158 -18.69 7.52 -5.32
N ALA A 159 -17.40 7.86 -5.38
CA ALA A 159 -16.64 7.98 -6.62
C ALA A 159 -16.48 6.63 -7.34
N LEU A 160 -16.37 5.54 -6.57
CA LEU A 160 -16.34 4.16 -7.08
C LEU A 160 -17.72 3.63 -7.52
N GLY A 161 -18.80 4.42 -7.37
CA GLY A 161 -20.16 3.98 -7.73
C GLY A 161 -20.72 2.85 -6.86
N ILE A 162 -20.13 2.60 -5.69
CA ILE A 162 -20.55 1.54 -4.78
C ILE A 162 -21.73 2.04 -3.94
N LYS A 163 -22.86 1.32 -3.99
CA LYS A 163 -24.08 1.68 -3.24
C LYS A 163 -24.01 1.28 -1.77
#